data_AF-A0A4S8KV77-F1
#
_entry.id   AF-A0A4S8KV77-F1
#
_cell.length_a   1.000
_cell.length_b   1.000
_cell.length_c   1.000
_cell.angle_alpha   90.00
_cell.angle_beta   90.00
_cell.angle_gamma   90.00
#
_symmetry.space_group_name_H-M   'P 1'
#
loop_
_entity.id
_entity.type
_entity.pdbx_description
1 polymer ?
#
loop_
_entity_poly.entity_id
_entity_poly.type
_entity_poly.pdbx_seq_one_letter_code
_entity_poly.pdbx_strand_id
1 'polypeptide(L)'
;LNQCPESGSTEVSWGEHGENHYFWSFDPDGSTKISQRVCDLIGLPKYKVKIDLGAFSYLSYQFQAIQQVQKFFGYDPSTQDFAEACGLPLIE
;
A
#
# COMPACT_ATOMS: atom_id res chain seq x y z
N LEU A 1 3.58 19.64 29.82
CA LEU A 1 2.81 18.41 29.54
C LEU A 1 2.42 18.45 28.07
N ASN A 2 3.34 18.04 27.19
CA ASN A 2 3.06 17.94 25.76
C ASN A 2 2.41 16.57 25.55
N GLN A 3 1.09 16.56 25.49
CA GLN A 3 0.35 15.39 25.02
C GLN A 3 0.61 15.26 23.52
N CYS A 4 1.23 14.15 23.12
CA CYS A 4 1.25 13.72 21.73
C CYS A 4 -0.23 13.50 21.32
N PRO A 5 -0.71 14.06 20.20
CA PRO A 5 -2.03 13.68 19.69
C PRO A 5 -2.02 12.18 19.46
N GLU A 6 -3.08 11.49 19.86
CA GLU A 6 -3.27 10.07 19.60
C GLU A 6 -2.88 9.77 18.16
N SER A 7 -1.89 8.90 17.98
CA SER A 7 -1.41 8.47 16.68
C SER A 7 -2.62 8.01 15.86
N GLY A 8 -3.00 8.78 14.84
CA GLY A 8 -4.08 8.43 13.93
C GLY A 8 -3.75 7.09 13.29
N SER A 9 -4.30 6.00 13.82
CA SER A 9 -4.16 4.69 13.25
C SER A 9 -5.23 4.52 12.19
N THR A 10 -4.86 4.66 10.92
CA THR A 10 -5.74 4.31 9.81
C THR A 10 -5.73 2.80 9.65
N GLU A 11 -6.91 2.17 9.77
CA GLU A 11 -7.07 0.75 9.48
C GLU A 11 -7.05 0.55 7.96
N VAL A 12 -6.01 -0.10 7.46
CA VAL A 12 -5.92 -0.49 6.04
C VAL A 12 -6.24 -1.98 5.93
N SER A 13 -7.37 -2.29 5.29
CA SER A 13 -7.74 -3.67 4.99
C SER A 13 -6.99 -4.14 3.74
N TRP A 14 -6.12 -5.14 3.92
CA TRP A 14 -5.39 -5.81 2.83
C TRP A 14 -6.12 -7.07 2.32
N GLY A 15 -7.42 -7.18 2.57
CA GLY A 15 -8.23 -8.39 2.32
C GLY A 15 -8.32 -9.31 3.54
N GLU A 16 -9.17 -10.35 3.46
CA GLU A 16 -9.40 -11.27 4.58
C GLU A 16 -8.11 -11.99 4.98
N HIS A 17 -7.81 -11.93 6.28
CA HIS A 17 -6.56 -12.38 6.86
C HIS A 17 -6.41 -13.90 6.68
N GLY A 18 -5.53 -14.32 5.76
CA GLY A 18 -5.08 -15.72 5.65
C GLY A 18 -5.35 -16.41 4.32
N GLU A 19 -6.00 -15.77 3.35
CA GLU A 19 -6.18 -16.37 2.03
C GLU A 19 -4.99 -16.08 1.11
N ASN A 20 -4.57 -17.09 0.33
CA ASN A 20 -3.56 -16.88 -0.71
C ASN A 20 -4.15 -15.95 -1.77
N HIS A 21 -3.70 -14.69 -1.80
CA HIS A 21 -4.07 -13.73 -2.85
C HIS A 21 -3.60 -14.17 -4.25
N TYR A 22 -2.71 -15.15 -4.32
CA TYR A 22 -2.23 -15.70 -5.58
C TYR A 22 -2.96 -17.01 -5.90
N PHE A 23 -3.40 -17.11 -7.15
CA PHE A 23 -3.94 -18.34 -7.71
C PHE A 23 -3.38 -18.57 -9.12
N TRP A 24 -3.45 -19.81 -9.58
CA TRP A 24 -3.06 -20.16 -10.94
C TRP A 24 -4.26 -20.07 -11.85
N SER A 25 -4.05 -19.55 -13.06
CA SER A 25 -5.02 -19.52 -14.14
C SER A 25 -4.39 -20.03 -15.42
N PHE A 26 -5.18 -20.66 -16.29
CA PHE A 26 -4.78 -20.92 -17.67
C PHE A 26 -5.09 -19.72 -18.57
N ASP A 27 -6.00 -18.85 -18.15
CA ASP A 27 -6.37 -17.66 -18.90
C ASP A 27 -5.26 -16.61 -18.74
N PRO A 28 -4.79 -15.98 -19.84
CA PRO A 28 -3.72 -14.98 -19.77
C PRO A 28 -4.03 -13.79 -18.87
N ASP A 29 -5.32 -13.52 -18.63
CA ASP A 29 -5.82 -12.41 -17.81
C ASP A 29 -6.11 -12.81 -16.34
N GLY A 30 -5.99 -14.09 -16.00
CA GLY A 30 -6.28 -14.58 -14.66
C GLY A 30 -7.77 -14.67 -14.31
N SER A 31 -8.67 -14.62 -15.28
CA SER A 31 -10.13 -14.61 -15.02
C SER A 31 -10.65 -15.87 -14.33
N THR A 32 -10.08 -17.04 -14.61
CA THR A 32 -10.52 -18.31 -14.00
C THR A 32 -9.46 -18.94 -13.11
N LYS A 33 -9.80 -19.24 -11.86
CA LYS A 33 -8.94 -19.99 -10.94
C LYS A 33 -8.90 -21.49 -11.26
N ILE A 34 -7.71 -22.04 -11.42
CA ILE A 34 -7.48 -23.48 -11.51
C ILE A 34 -7.74 -24.13 -10.15
N SER A 35 -8.37 -25.31 -10.17
CA SER A 35 -8.62 -26.09 -8.95
C SER A 35 -7.31 -26.58 -8.31
N GLN A 36 -7.29 -26.68 -6.97
CA GLN A 36 -6.11 -27.13 -6.23
C GLN A 36 -5.64 -28.54 -6.65
N ARG A 37 -6.58 -29.44 -6.98
CA ARG A 37 -6.26 -30.79 -7.45
C ARG A 37 -5.44 -30.80 -8.73
N VAL A 38 -5.79 -29.92 -9.67
CA VAL A 38 -5.05 -29.78 -10.92
C VAL A 38 -3.67 -29.22 -10.62
N CYS A 39 -3.56 -28.16 -9.82
CA CYS A 39 -2.28 -27.61 -9.40
C CYS A 39 -1.35 -28.67 -8.78
N ASP A 40 -1.88 -29.50 -7.87
CA ASP A 40 -1.11 -30.57 -7.22
C ASP A 40 -0.68 -31.66 -8.23
N LEU A 41 -1.54 -32.01 -9.18
CA LEU A 41 -1.27 -33.04 -10.21
C LEU A 41 -0.13 -32.64 -11.15
N ILE A 42 -0.07 -31.37 -11.56
CA ILE A 42 0.98 -30.86 -12.46
C ILE A 42 2.16 -30.24 -11.71
N GLY A 43 2.17 -30.32 -10.38
CA GLY A 43 3.29 -29.87 -9.54
C GLY A 43 3.46 -28.35 -9.49
N LEU A 44 2.39 -27.57 -9.63
CA LEU A 44 2.46 -26.11 -9.50
C LEU A 44 2.77 -25.70 -8.06
N PRO A 45 3.66 -24.70 -7.85
CA PRO A 45 4.02 -24.28 -6.51
C PRO A 45 2.88 -23.53 -5.82
N LYS A 46 2.89 -23.57 -4.49
CA LYS A 46 1.97 -22.83 -3.63
C LYS A 46 2.68 -21.57 -3.16
N TYR A 47 2.14 -20.41 -3.50
CA TYR A 47 2.64 -19.14 -2.98
C TYR A 47 1.94 -18.80 -1.68
N LYS A 48 2.72 -18.24 -0.74
CA LYS A 48 2.21 -17.63 0.47
C LYS A 48 2.54 -16.15 0.41
N VAL A 49 1.55 -15.31 0.67
CA VAL A 49 1.77 -13.86 0.76
C VAL A 49 2.67 -13.60 1.96
N LYS A 50 3.74 -12.87 1.74
CA LYS A 50 4.61 -12.36 2.80
C LYS A 50 4.53 -10.83 2.75
N ILE A 51 4.02 -10.24 3.82
CA ILE A 51 4.04 -8.79 4.00
C ILE A 51 5.26 -8.50 4.88
N ASP A 52 6.27 -7.87 4.30
CA ASP A 52 7.40 -7.34 5.05
C ASP A 52 7.15 -5.84 5.25
N LEU A 53 7.00 -5.43 6.51
CA LEU A 53 6.92 -4.02 6.87
C LEU A 53 8.31 -3.41 6.74
N GLY A 54 8.59 -2.82 5.59
CA GLY A 54 9.73 -1.93 5.41
C GLY A 54 9.53 -0.69 6.27
N ALA A 55 10.20 -0.63 7.43
CA ALA A 55 10.27 0.60 8.19
C ALA A 55 11.14 1.60 7.43
N PHE A 56 10.50 2.41 6.57
CA PHE A 56 11.15 3.58 6.01
C PHE A 56 11.27 4.63 7.11
N SER A 57 12.48 4.80 7.65
CA SER A 57 12.77 5.90 8.55
C SER A 57 12.87 7.17 7.72
N TYR A 58 11.78 7.93 7.66
CA TYR A 58 11.83 9.26 7.09
C TYR A 58 12.35 10.24 8.15
N LEU A 59 13.39 10.97 7.80
CA LEU A 59 13.97 12.00 8.67
C LEU A 59 13.15 13.27 8.56
N SER A 60 13.02 14.01 9.66
CA SER A 60 12.19 15.23 9.74
C SER A 60 12.50 16.25 8.65
N TYR A 61 13.76 16.36 8.23
CA TYR A 61 14.16 17.27 7.16
C TYR A 61 13.59 16.90 5.79
N GLN A 62 13.25 15.62 5.55
CA GLN A 62 12.66 15.18 4.28
C GLN A 62 11.24 15.73 4.15
N PHE A 63 10.45 15.68 5.22
CA PHE A 63 9.12 16.31 5.27
C PHE A 63 9.21 17.83 5.13
N GLN A 64 10.19 18.47 5.79
CA GLN A 64 10.41 19.91 5.63
C GLN A 64 10.76 20.28 4.20
N ALA A 65 11.63 19.50 3.52
CA ALA A 65 11.98 19.74 2.14
C ALA A 65 10.76 19.63 1.21
N ILE A 66 9.91 18.63 1.42
CA ILE A 66 8.66 18.46 0.66
C ILE A 66 7.72 19.66 0.88
N GLN A 67 7.56 20.14 2.12
CA GLN A 67 6.75 21.33 2.40
C GLN A 67 7.27 22.58 1.67
N GLN A 68 8.59 22.75 1.53
CA GLN A 68 9.15 23.87 0.77
C GLN A 68 8.86 23.74 -0.73
N VAL A 69 8.95 22.51 -1.27
CA VAL A 69 8.63 22.24 -2.69
C VAL A 69 7.14 22.52 -2.97
N GLN A 70 6.24 22.08 -2.10
CA GLN A 70 4.81 22.36 -2.22
C GLN A 70 4.52 23.86 -2.24
N LYS A 71 5.11 24.62 -1.30
CA LYS A 71 4.99 26.09 -1.27
C LYS A 71 5.56 26.75 -2.51
N PHE A 72 6.69 26.26 -3.02
CA PHE A 72 7.31 26.79 -4.24
C PHE A 72 6.38 26.64 -5.46
N PHE A 73 5.62 25.56 -5.53
CA PHE A 73 4.60 25.34 -6.56
C PHE A 73 3.26 26.06 -6.28
N GLY A 74 3.14 26.78 -5.17
CA GLY A 74 1.94 27.54 -4.81
C GLY A 74 0.88 26.73 -4.07
N TYR A 75 1.19 25.52 -3.61
CA TYR A 75 0.28 24.70 -2.80
C TYR A 75 0.42 25.01 -1.30
N ASP A 76 -0.69 24.89 -0.57
CA ASP A 76 -0.68 24.93 0.90
C ASP A 76 -0.33 23.53 1.45
N PRO A 77 0.80 23.36 2.16
CA PRO A 77 1.18 22.07 2.73
C PRO A 77 0.23 21.49 3.79
N SER A 78 -0.73 22.29 4.28
CA SER A 78 -1.77 21.83 5.19
C SER A 78 -2.99 21.23 4.48
N THR A 79 -3.02 21.28 3.15
CA THR A 79 -4.08 20.74 2.29
C THR A 79 -3.63 19.52 1.51
N GLN A 80 -4.59 18.82 0.89
CA GLN A 80 -4.32 17.65 0.05
C GLN A 80 -4.17 17.98 -1.44
N ASP A 81 -4.31 19.25 -1.82
CA ASP A 81 -4.34 19.73 -3.22
C ASP A 81 -3.09 19.29 -4.01
N PHE A 82 -1.92 19.30 -3.37
CA PHE A 82 -0.69 18.84 -4.02
C PHE A 82 -0.72 17.33 -4.33
N ALA A 83 -1.27 16.52 -3.42
CA ALA A 83 -1.40 15.08 -3.62
C ALA A 83 -2.40 14.78 -4.74
N GLU A 84 -3.55 15.47 -4.75
CA GLU A 84 -4.56 15.35 -5.80
C GLU A 84 -3.99 15.72 -7.18
N ALA A 85 -3.31 16.87 -7.30
CA ALA A 85 -2.67 17.32 -8.54
C ALA A 85 -1.59 16.34 -9.05
N CYS A 86 -0.95 15.59 -8.14
CA CYS A 86 0.06 14.58 -8.48
C CYS A 86 -0.53 13.17 -8.67
N GLY A 87 -1.85 12.97 -8.50
CA GLY A 87 -2.49 11.66 -8.55
C GLY A 87 -2.01 10.71 -7.44
N LEU A 88 -1.56 11.25 -6.30
CA LEU A 88 -1.11 10.48 -5.14
C LEU A 88 -2.31 10.05 -4.28
N PRO A 89 -2.19 8.94 -3.52
CA PRO A 89 -3.23 8.52 -2.60
C PRO A 89 -3.56 9.60 -1.56
N LEU A 90 -4.85 9.85 -1.36
CA LEU A 90 -5.35 10.72 -0.30
C LEU A 90 -5.52 9.88 0.97
N ILE A 91 -4.91 10.32 2.07
CA ILE A 91 -5.01 9.66 3.37
C ILE A 91 -5.86 10.57 4.26
N GLU A 92 -6.94 10.00 4.82
CA GLU A 92 -7.82 10.67 5.79
C GLU A 92 -7.13 10.91 7.13
#